data_AF-A0A2D5NC86-F1
#
_entry.id   AF-A0A2D5NC86-F1
#
_cell.length_a   1.000
_cell.length_b   1.000
_cell.length_c   1.000
_cell.angle_alpha   90.00
_cell.angle_beta   90.00
_cell.angle_gamma   90.00
#
_symmetry.space_group_name_H-M   'P 1'
#
loop_
_entity.id
_entity.type
_entity.pdbx_description
1 polymer ?
#
loop_
_entity_poly.entity_id
_entity_poly.type
_entity_poly.pdbx_seq_one_letter_code
_entity_poly.pdbx_strand_id
1 'polypeptide(L)'
;MKKFLFALRSIGLTLVGLLIAIMVTSGLHLFFGLFLDPLPMVDLQAADWAGRSNIMENYMANNPFAVYSMLIAHGMGAALAVFFYTKVIKIPSWSTQTRRKPFTGSIVLLALWLWGDVQNDLFDVPVGVLWTAIDVFITTALSALAFIIAGGLRKHAGTESVTSEDGVYRG
;
A
#
# COMPACT_ATOMS: atom_id res chain seq x y z
N MET A 1 8.88 -30.06 3.58
CA MET A 1 9.75 -29.10 2.86
C MET A 1 9.02 -28.15 1.91
N LYS A 2 8.33 -28.62 0.83
CA LYS A 2 7.73 -27.72 -0.18
C LYS A 2 6.73 -26.68 0.37
N LYS A 3 5.87 -27.07 1.33
CA LYS A 3 4.91 -26.16 1.98
C LYS A 3 5.59 -25.10 2.87
N PHE A 4 6.67 -25.47 3.55
CA PHE A 4 7.44 -24.57 4.42
C PHE A 4 8.16 -23.49 3.61
N LEU A 5 8.85 -23.87 2.54
CA LEU A 5 9.49 -22.94 1.61
C LEU A 5 8.47 -22.00 0.94
N PHE A 6 7.27 -22.49 0.66
CA PHE A 6 6.18 -21.68 0.13
C PHE A 6 5.70 -20.63 1.13
N ALA A 7 5.50 -21.01 2.39
CA ALA A 7 5.12 -20.07 3.44
C ALA A 7 6.21 -19.01 3.66
N LEU A 8 7.47 -19.43 3.76
CA LEU A 8 8.61 -18.52 3.92
C LEU A 8 8.70 -17.52 2.75
N ARG A 9 8.46 -17.97 1.53
CA ARG A 9 8.41 -17.10 0.36
C ARG A 9 7.26 -16.09 0.42
N SER A 10 6.06 -16.54 0.79
CA SER A 10 4.91 -15.63 0.92
C SER A 10 5.20 -14.55 1.96
N ILE A 11 5.80 -14.92 3.09
CA ILE A 11 6.24 -13.98 4.13
C ILE A 11 7.30 -13.03 3.57
N GLY A 12 8.34 -13.55 2.90
CA GLY A 12 9.40 -12.73 2.32
C GLY A 12 8.87 -11.72 1.30
N LEU A 13 7.91 -12.11 0.45
CA LEU A 13 7.27 -11.20 -0.50
C LEU A 13 6.40 -10.13 0.17
N THR A 14 5.70 -10.49 1.25
CA THR A 14 4.99 -9.52 2.08
C THR A 14 5.97 -8.54 2.73
N LEU A 15 7.12 -8.99 3.25
CA LEU A 15 8.14 -8.10 3.82
C LEU A 15 8.72 -7.13 2.78
N VAL A 16 9.04 -7.62 1.57
CA VAL A 16 9.51 -6.76 0.48
C VAL A 16 8.42 -5.77 0.06
N GLY A 17 7.15 -6.21 -0.02
CA GLY A 17 6.02 -5.32 -0.29
C GLY A 17 5.89 -4.20 0.77
N LEU A 18 6.03 -4.54 2.04
CA LEU A 18 5.99 -3.55 3.12
C LEU A 18 7.14 -2.54 3.01
N LEU A 19 8.36 -3.01 2.70
CA LEU A 19 9.50 -2.12 2.47
C LEU A 19 9.26 -1.17 1.28
N ILE A 20 8.65 -1.65 0.19
CA ILE A 20 8.27 -0.81 -0.94
C ILE A 20 7.28 0.27 -0.49
N ALA A 21 6.24 -0.09 0.25
CA ALA A 21 5.25 0.88 0.73
C ALA A 21 5.92 1.95 1.60
N ILE A 22 6.76 1.55 2.57
CA ILE A 22 7.52 2.49 3.42
C ILE A 22 8.37 3.42 2.56
N MET A 23 9.21 2.89 1.67
CA MET A 23 10.11 3.71 0.86
C MET A 23 9.36 4.70 -0.04
N VAL A 24 8.27 4.26 -0.67
CA VAL A 24 7.47 5.10 -1.56
C VAL A 24 6.77 6.19 -0.77
N THR A 25 6.11 5.84 0.34
CA THR A 25 5.43 6.81 1.19
C THR A 25 6.40 7.81 1.81
N SER A 26 7.52 7.34 2.37
CA SER A 26 8.56 8.24 2.91
C SER A 26 9.16 9.12 1.82
N GLY A 27 9.44 8.58 0.63
CA GLY A 27 9.96 9.35 -0.49
C GLY A 27 8.98 10.44 -0.96
N LEU A 28 7.68 10.13 -1.00
CA LEU A 28 6.64 11.09 -1.35
C LEU A 28 6.47 12.16 -0.26
N HIS A 29 6.48 11.78 1.02
CA HIS A 29 6.45 12.73 2.13
C HIS A 29 7.66 13.67 2.11
N LEU A 30 8.86 13.16 1.83
CA LEU A 30 10.07 13.98 1.65
C LEU A 30 9.95 14.93 0.46
N PHE A 31 9.42 14.46 -0.65
CA PHE A 31 9.20 15.28 -1.84
C PHE A 31 8.18 16.38 -1.59
N PHE A 32 7.03 16.06 -0.99
CA PHE A 32 5.99 17.04 -0.68
C PHE A 32 6.43 18.03 0.41
N GLY A 33 7.28 17.59 1.34
CA GLY A 33 7.89 18.46 2.36
C GLY A 33 8.77 19.58 1.78
N LEU A 34 9.13 19.53 0.50
CA LEU A 34 9.79 20.66 -0.18
C LEU A 34 8.85 21.86 -0.43
N PHE A 35 7.53 21.66 -0.29
CA PHE A 35 6.49 22.62 -0.60
C PHE A 35 5.59 22.95 0.60
N LEU A 36 5.89 22.40 1.78
CA LEU A 36 5.12 22.55 3.02
C LEU A 36 6.03 23.07 4.12
N ASP A 37 5.45 23.73 5.12
CA ASP A 37 6.18 24.00 6.35
C ASP A 37 6.61 22.66 7.00
N PRO A 38 7.72 22.64 7.77
CA PRO A 38 8.12 21.44 8.48
C PRO A 38 7.02 20.95 9.43
N LEU A 39 6.70 19.66 9.35
CA LEU A 39 5.80 19.02 10.30
C LEU A 39 6.40 19.14 11.72
N PRO A 40 5.67 19.65 12.74
CA PRO A 40 6.20 19.92 14.07
C PRO A 40 6.38 18.64 14.90
N MET A 41 7.23 17.72 14.43
CA MET A 41 7.39 16.38 15.00
C MET A 41 7.86 16.38 16.45
N VAL A 42 8.71 17.34 16.84
CA VAL A 42 9.17 17.46 18.23
C VAL A 42 8.00 17.76 19.17
N ASP A 43 7.15 18.69 18.78
CA ASP A 43 5.97 19.08 19.57
C ASP A 43 4.93 17.97 19.58
N LEU A 44 4.72 17.29 18.45
CA LEU A 44 3.82 16.13 18.36
C LEU A 44 4.26 14.98 19.29
N GLN A 45 5.57 14.69 19.35
CA GLN A 45 6.10 13.63 20.21
C GLN A 45 6.01 13.98 21.70
N ALA A 46 6.13 15.26 22.05
CA ALA A 46 6.06 15.73 23.43
C ALA A 46 4.62 15.88 23.96
N ALA A 47 3.65 16.07 23.06
CA ALA A 47 2.26 16.30 23.42
C ALA A 47 1.51 14.99 23.77
N ASP A 48 0.47 15.15 24.61
CA ASP A 48 -0.59 14.16 24.75
C ASP A 48 -1.52 14.17 23.52
N TRP A 49 -2.49 13.26 23.49
CA TRP A 49 -3.36 13.10 22.33
C TRP A 49 -4.14 14.39 21.97
N ALA A 50 -4.66 15.10 22.96
CA ALA A 50 -5.39 16.35 22.75
C ALA A 50 -4.45 17.45 22.23
N GLY A 51 -3.25 17.55 22.78
CA GLY A 51 -2.22 18.46 22.30
C GLY A 51 -1.82 18.18 20.84
N ARG A 52 -1.60 16.92 20.47
CA ARG A 52 -1.30 16.53 19.08
C ARG A 52 -2.41 16.96 18.12
N SER A 53 -3.67 16.77 18.51
CA SER A 53 -4.82 17.16 17.69
C SER A 53 -4.83 18.67 17.42
N ASN A 54 -4.60 19.49 18.45
CA ASN A 54 -4.54 20.95 18.29
C ASN A 54 -3.34 21.39 17.43
N ILE A 55 -2.19 20.74 17.59
CA ILE A 55 -1.00 21.00 16.77
C ILE A 55 -1.30 20.71 15.30
N MET A 56 -1.87 19.54 15.01
CA MET A 56 -2.21 19.14 13.64
C MET A 56 -3.30 20.00 13.02
N GLU A 57 -4.33 20.40 13.77
CA GLU A 57 -5.37 21.30 13.29
C GLU A 57 -4.78 22.65 12.85
N ASN A 58 -3.93 23.25 13.70
CA ASN A 58 -3.24 24.50 13.36
C ASN A 58 -2.27 24.33 12.18
N TYR A 59 -1.51 23.23 12.15
CA TYR A 59 -0.59 22.95 11.06
C TYR A 59 -1.34 22.83 9.72
N MET A 60 -2.43 22.05 9.68
CA MET A 60 -3.24 21.87 8.45
C MET A 60 -3.98 23.15 8.03
N ALA A 61 -4.39 24.00 8.98
CA ALA A 61 -4.95 25.31 8.65
C ALA A 61 -3.94 26.22 7.93
N ASN A 62 -2.68 26.17 8.36
CA ASN A 62 -1.58 26.92 7.73
C ASN A 62 -1.02 26.22 6.48
N ASN A 63 -1.18 24.91 6.38
CA ASN A 63 -0.69 24.07 5.29
C ASN A 63 -1.83 23.21 4.69
N PRO A 64 -2.84 23.79 4.00
CA PRO A 64 -3.99 23.04 3.52
C PRO A 64 -3.65 21.89 2.56
N PHE A 65 -2.53 21.99 1.86
CA PHE A 65 -2.07 20.94 0.95
C PHE A 65 -1.56 19.68 1.67
N ALA A 66 -1.17 19.78 2.95
CA ALA A 66 -0.55 18.69 3.70
C ALA A 66 -1.42 17.42 3.74
N VAL A 67 -2.74 17.57 3.90
CA VAL A 67 -3.66 16.42 3.94
C VAL A 67 -3.73 15.74 2.57
N TYR A 68 -3.76 16.49 1.47
CA TYR A 68 -3.80 15.91 0.13
C TYR A 68 -2.49 15.21 -0.24
N SER A 69 -1.34 15.78 0.14
CA SER A 69 -0.05 15.11 -0.04
C SER A 69 0.05 13.81 0.74
N MET A 70 -0.51 13.77 1.96
CA MET A 70 -0.58 12.55 2.78
C MET A 70 -1.41 11.47 2.09
N LEU A 71 -2.63 11.80 1.63
CA LEU A 71 -3.50 10.86 0.91
C LEU A 71 -2.80 10.26 -0.33
N ILE A 72 -2.04 11.08 -1.06
CA ILE A 72 -1.26 10.61 -2.21
C ILE A 72 -0.12 9.70 -1.76
N ALA A 73 0.63 10.11 -0.73
CA ALA A 73 1.78 9.35 -0.24
C ALA A 73 1.38 7.97 0.31
N HIS A 74 0.33 7.90 1.11
CA HIS A 74 -0.18 6.66 1.71
C HIS A 74 -0.77 5.75 0.63
N GLY A 75 -1.68 6.30 -0.17
CA GLY A 75 -2.35 5.56 -1.23
C GLY A 75 -1.40 4.98 -2.27
N MET A 76 -0.39 5.75 -2.70
CA MET A 76 0.62 5.27 -3.66
C MET A 76 1.55 4.23 -3.06
N GLY A 77 1.97 4.37 -1.79
CA GLY A 77 2.78 3.38 -1.10
C GLY A 77 2.11 2.01 -1.08
N ALA A 78 0.87 1.95 -0.60
CA ALA A 78 0.07 0.73 -0.58
C ALA A 78 -0.16 0.16 -1.99
N ALA A 79 -0.54 1.02 -2.95
CA ALA A 79 -0.83 0.60 -4.32
C ALA A 79 0.39 -0.05 -4.99
N LEU A 80 1.58 0.54 -4.84
CA LEU A 80 2.80 -0.02 -5.43
C LEU A 80 3.21 -1.35 -4.77
N ALA A 81 3.04 -1.48 -3.47
CA ALA A 81 3.29 -2.75 -2.77
C ALA A 81 2.33 -3.86 -3.22
N VAL A 82 1.04 -3.54 -3.35
CA VAL A 82 0.02 -4.48 -3.85
C VAL A 82 0.29 -4.85 -5.30
N PHE A 83 0.64 -3.88 -6.16
CA PHE A 83 1.02 -4.11 -7.55
C PHE A 83 2.21 -5.07 -7.64
N PHE A 84 3.28 -4.78 -6.90
CA PHE A 84 4.50 -5.58 -6.86
C PHE A 84 4.19 -7.02 -6.47
N TYR A 85 3.53 -7.24 -5.33
CA TYR A 85 3.21 -8.58 -4.86
C TYR A 85 2.37 -9.34 -5.90
N THR A 86 1.34 -8.69 -6.44
CA THR A 86 0.41 -9.29 -7.40
C THR A 86 1.08 -9.67 -8.72
N LYS A 87 2.06 -8.89 -9.18
CA LYS A 87 2.87 -9.21 -10.37
C LYS A 87 3.84 -10.35 -10.09
N VAL A 88 4.59 -10.25 -9.00
CA VAL A 88 5.71 -11.17 -8.69
C VAL A 88 5.22 -12.57 -8.35
N ILE A 89 4.10 -12.69 -7.64
CA ILE A 89 3.57 -14.00 -7.24
C ILE A 89 3.15 -14.88 -8.44
N LYS A 90 2.95 -14.28 -9.61
CA LYS A 90 2.54 -14.97 -10.85
C LYS A 90 3.68 -15.47 -11.72
N ILE A 91 4.93 -15.13 -11.41
CA ILE A 91 6.08 -15.56 -12.20
C ILE A 91 6.04 -17.10 -12.30
N PRO A 92 6.13 -17.72 -13.50
CA PRO A 92 5.86 -19.16 -13.66
C PRO A 92 6.77 -20.08 -12.84
N SER A 93 8.06 -19.75 -12.70
CA SER A 93 8.99 -20.48 -11.82
C SER A 93 8.58 -20.41 -10.34
N TRP A 94 7.66 -19.51 -10.03
CA TRP A 94 7.16 -19.16 -8.71
C TRP A 94 5.65 -19.51 -8.59
N SER A 95 5.01 -19.99 -9.65
CA SER A 95 3.61 -20.43 -9.65
C SER A 95 3.50 -21.82 -9.03
N THR A 96 2.52 -22.03 -8.16
CA THR A 96 2.22 -23.38 -7.66
C THR A 96 1.43 -24.17 -8.71
N GLN A 97 1.71 -25.47 -8.87
CA GLN A 97 0.91 -26.37 -9.72
C GLN A 97 -0.60 -26.36 -9.36
N THR A 98 -0.94 -25.97 -8.14
CA THR A 98 -2.32 -25.63 -7.77
C THR A 98 -2.71 -24.32 -8.43
N ARG A 99 -3.65 -24.39 -9.37
CA ARG A 99 -4.28 -23.26 -10.12
C ARG A 99 -5.04 -22.25 -9.23
N ARG A 100 -4.61 -21.98 -7.99
CA ARG A 100 -5.15 -20.96 -7.08
C ARG A 100 -4.14 -19.82 -6.98
N LYS A 101 -4.60 -18.59 -7.27
CA LYS A 101 -3.74 -17.40 -7.19
C LYS A 101 -3.50 -17.06 -5.72
N PRO A 102 -2.25 -17.02 -5.21
CA PRO A 102 -2.01 -16.81 -3.79
C PRO A 102 -1.94 -15.30 -3.46
N PHE A 103 -3.08 -14.61 -3.60
CA PHE A 103 -3.19 -13.18 -3.30
C PHE A 103 -3.39 -12.83 -1.83
N THR A 104 -3.38 -13.83 -0.95
CA THR A 104 -3.45 -13.63 0.50
C THR A 104 -2.41 -12.61 0.97
N GLY A 105 -1.20 -12.61 0.40
CA GLY A 105 -0.19 -11.60 0.75
C GLY A 105 -0.56 -10.18 0.33
N SER A 106 -1.22 -9.94 -0.81
CA SER A 106 -1.74 -8.61 -1.17
C SER A 106 -2.81 -8.11 -0.20
N ILE A 107 -3.68 -9.00 0.26
CA ILE A 107 -4.72 -8.68 1.26
C ILE A 107 -4.07 -8.34 2.60
N VAL A 108 -3.11 -9.17 3.04
CA VAL A 108 -2.36 -8.94 4.30
C VAL A 108 -1.56 -7.64 4.22
N LEU A 109 -0.90 -7.37 3.09
CA LEU A 109 -0.17 -6.11 2.86
C LEU A 109 -1.09 -4.89 3.02
N LEU A 110 -2.24 -4.90 2.33
CA LEU A 110 -3.19 -3.81 2.43
C LEU A 110 -3.71 -3.67 3.87
N ALA A 111 -4.07 -4.76 4.53
CA ALA A 111 -4.57 -4.71 5.90
C ALA A 111 -3.53 -4.15 6.89
N LEU A 112 -2.27 -4.56 6.77
CA LEU A 112 -1.18 -4.03 7.60
C LEU A 112 -0.95 -2.54 7.34
N TRP A 113 -1.04 -2.13 6.07
CA TRP A 113 -0.86 -0.73 5.70
C TRP A 113 -1.99 0.15 6.23
N LEU A 114 -3.25 -0.26 6.02
CA LEU A 114 -4.42 0.46 6.54
C LEU A 114 -4.42 0.55 8.07
N TRP A 115 -3.92 -0.48 8.76
CA TRP A 115 -3.72 -0.40 10.20
C TRP A 115 -2.68 0.66 10.57
N GLY A 116 -1.57 0.71 9.83
CA GLY A 116 -0.55 1.76 9.98
C GLY A 116 -1.10 3.16 9.75
N ASP A 117 -1.85 3.36 8.67
CA ASP A 117 -2.51 4.65 8.35
C ASP A 117 -3.46 5.05 9.48
N VAL A 118 -4.36 4.16 9.92
CA VAL A 118 -5.29 4.44 11.02
C VAL A 118 -4.57 4.77 12.32
N GLN A 119 -3.50 4.02 12.65
CA GLN A 119 -2.71 4.28 13.85
C GLN A 119 -2.04 5.65 13.78
N ASN A 120 -1.41 5.95 12.65
CA ASN A 120 -0.73 7.22 12.44
C ASN A 120 -1.72 8.40 12.49
N ASP A 121 -2.79 8.32 11.70
CA ASP A 121 -3.72 9.42 11.43
C ASP A 121 -4.69 9.72 12.57
N LEU A 122 -4.80 8.82 13.55
CA LEU A 122 -5.63 9.02 14.74
C LEU A 122 -4.80 9.25 16.01
N PHE A 123 -3.54 8.82 16.08
CA PHE A 123 -2.79 8.81 17.35
C PHE A 123 -1.43 9.51 17.30
N ASP A 124 -0.68 9.32 16.22
CA ASP A 124 0.70 9.83 16.11
C ASP A 124 0.72 11.22 15.45
N VAL A 125 0.01 11.36 14.34
CA VAL A 125 -0.17 12.58 13.55
C VAL A 125 -1.68 12.76 13.28
N PRO A 126 -2.47 13.15 14.30
CA PRO A 126 -3.92 13.10 14.24
C PRO A 126 -4.50 14.12 13.24
N VAL A 127 -4.85 13.66 12.04
CA VAL A 127 -5.51 14.49 11.00
C VAL A 127 -7.04 14.53 11.15
N GLY A 128 -7.58 13.72 12.07
CA GLY A 128 -9.00 13.66 12.40
C GLY A 128 -9.77 12.60 11.62
N VAL A 129 -10.88 12.13 12.22
CA VAL A 129 -11.63 10.95 11.78
C VAL A 129 -12.10 11.03 10.33
N LEU A 130 -12.54 12.20 9.88
CA LEU A 130 -13.01 12.39 8.50
C LEU A 130 -11.86 12.15 7.50
N TRP A 131 -10.69 12.75 7.74
CA TRP A 131 -9.56 12.63 6.84
C TRP A 131 -8.95 11.23 6.87
N THR A 132 -8.88 10.58 8.03
CA THR A 132 -8.49 9.17 8.14
C THR A 132 -9.43 8.25 7.35
N ALA A 133 -10.75 8.48 7.42
CA ALA A 133 -11.71 7.67 6.67
C ALA A 133 -11.54 7.84 5.15
N ILE A 134 -11.26 9.07 4.70
CA ILE A 134 -10.94 9.37 3.31
C ILE A 134 -9.63 8.68 2.90
N ASP A 135 -8.59 8.71 3.74
CA ASP A 135 -7.31 8.06 3.48
C ASP A 135 -7.46 6.55 3.30
N VAL A 136 -8.10 5.88 4.27
CA VAL A 136 -8.38 4.45 4.21
C VAL A 136 -9.16 4.10 2.93
N PHE A 137 -10.15 4.90 2.56
CA PHE A 137 -10.93 4.68 1.35
C PHE A 137 -10.08 4.83 0.07
N ILE A 138 -9.33 5.92 -0.07
CA ILE A 138 -8.49 6.19 -1.24
C ILE A 138 -7.39 5.13 -1.36
N THR A 139 -6.70 4.82 -0.26
CA THR A 139 -5.66 3.79 -0.19
C THR A 139 -6.20 2.42 -0.60
N THR A 140 -7.40 2.07 -0.15
CA THR A 140 -8.09 0.83 -0.56
C THR A 140 -8.43 0.85 -2.05
N ALA A 141 -8.99 1.96 -2.56
CA ALA A 141 -9.39 2.09 -3.96
C ALA A 141 -8.18 2.01 -4.92
N LEU A 142 -7.09 2.73 -4.61
CA LEU A 142 -5.86 2.69 -5.38
C LEU A 142 -5.20 1.31 -5.33
N SER A 143 -5.21 0.67 -4.18
CA SER A 143 -4.70 -0.71 -4.03
C SER A 143 -5.52 -1.72 -4.82
N ALA A 144 -6.84 -1.58 -4.85
CA ALA A 144 -7.72 -2.41 -5.67
C ALA A 144 -7.45 -2.20 -7.17
N LEU A 145 -7.28 -0.95 -7.60
CA LEU A 145 -6.92 -0.63 -8.98
C LEU A 145 -5.55 -1.22 -9.35
N ALA A 146 -4.54 -1.05 -8.50
CA ALA A 146 -3.22 -1.62 -8.67
C ALA A 146 -3.24 -3.14 -8.75
N PHE A 147 -4.04 -3.80 -7.92
CA PHE A 147 -4.28 -5.24 -7.98
C PHE A 147 -4.87 -5.65 -9.34
N ILE A 148 -5.88 -4.92 -9.84
CA ILE A 148 -6.50 -5.18 -11.16
C ILE A 148 -5.49 -5.00 -12.29
N ILE A 149 -4.73 -3.90 -12.32
CA ILE A 149 -3.71 -3.60 -13.33
C ILE A 149 -2.58 -4.64 -13.30
N ALA A 150 -2.20 -5.10 -12.11
CA ALA A 150 -1.27 -6.21 -11.93
C ALA A 150 -1.84 -7.55 -12.44
N GLY A 151 -3.09 -7.56 -12.89
CA GLY A 151 -3.82 -8.68 -13.46
C GLY A 151 -4.48 -9.55 -12.40
N GLY A 152 -4.68 -9.05 -11.18
CA GLY A 152 -5.24 -9.78 -10.04
C GLY A 152 -6.50 -10.57 -10.42
N LEU A 153 -7.33 -10.01 -11.30
CA LEU A 153 -8.56 -10.63 -11.79
C LEU A 153 -8.40 -11.54 -13.03
N ARG A 154 -7.27 -11.50 -13.75
CA ARG A 154 -7.08 -12.25 -15.03
C ARG A 154 -7.10 -13.76 -14.86
N LYS A 155 -7.94 -14.51 -15.57
CA LYS A 155 -8.05 -15.97 -15.42
C LYS A 155 -6.68 -16.65 -15.57
N HIS A 156 -6.44 -17.76 -14.85
CA HIS A 156 -5.27 -18.60 -15.15
C HIS A 156 -5.39 -19.09 -16.58
N ALA A 157 -4.32 -18.97 -17.38
CA ALA A 157 -4.27 -19.60 -18.69
C ALA A 157 -4.66 -21.08 -18.53
N GLY A 158 -5.73 -21.49 -19.21
CA GLY A 158 -6.14 -22.88 -19.24
C GLY A 158 -5.06 -23.75 -19.89
N THR A 159 -5.20 -25.06 -19.81
CA THR A 159 -4.34 -26.05 -20.49
C THR A 159 -4.44 -26.03 -22.02
N GLU A 160 -5.04 -25.00 -22.61
CA GLU A 160 -5.01 -24.84 -24.05
C GLU A 160 -3.57 -24.48 -24.43
N SER A 161 -2.88 -25.44 -25.04
CA SER A 161 -1.68 -25.17 -25.80
C SER A 161 -2.01 -24.03 -26.75
N VAL A 162 -1.35 -22.89 -26.58
CA VAL A 162 -1.42 -21.81 -27.54
C VAL A 162 -0.83 -22.35 -28.85
N THR A 163 -1.68 -22.79 -29.76
CA THR A 163 -1.29 -23.34 -31.07
C THR A 163 -1.22 -22.27 -32.16
N SER A 164 -1.52 -21.01 -31.84
CA SER A 164 -1.37 -19.87 -32.74
C SER A 164 -0.89 -18.62 -32.01
N GLU A 165 -0.09 -17.80 -32.70
CA GLU A 165 0.52 -16.57 -32.15
C GLU A 165 -0.51 -15.55 -31.60
N ASP A 166 -1.75 -15.61 -32.07
CA ASP A 166 -2.85 -14.73 -31.63
C ASP A 166 -3.30 -14.97 -30.18
N GLY A 167 -2.98 -16.14 -29.60
CA GLY A 167 -3.34 -16.48 -28.21
C GLY A 167 -2.39 -15.93 -27.15
N VAL A 168 -1.20 -15.44 -27.55
CA VAL A 168 -0.14 -15.03 -26.60
C VAL A 168 -0.40 -13.66 -25.98
N TYR A 169 -1.11 -12.76 -26.69
CA TYR A 169 -1.19 -11.35 -26.32
C TYR A 169 -2.45 -10.91 -25.54
N ARG A 170 -3.33 -11.84 -25.15
CA ARG A 170 -4.54 -11.52 -24.35
C ARG A 170 -4.51 -12.07 -22.92
N GLY A 171 -3.31 -12.37 -22.41
CA GLY A 171 -3.05 -12.77 -21.03
C GLY A 171 -2.67 -11.61 -20.13
#